data_AF-A0A382XL06-F1
#
_entry.id   AF-A0A382XL06-F1
#
_cell.length_a   1.000
_cell.length_b   1.000
_cell.length_c   1.000
_cell.angle_alpha   90.00
_cell.angle_beta   90.00
_cell.angle_gamma   90.00
#
_symmetry.space_group_name_H-M   'P 1'
#
loop_
_entity.id
_entity.type
_entity.pdbx_description
1 polymer ?
#
loop_
_entity_poly.entity_id
_entity_poly.type
_entity_poly.pdbx_seq_one_letter_code
_entity_poly.pdbx_strand_id
1 'polypeptide(L)'
;VVVPCYERPDDLRRCLEALSPENQSEAPPYEIIVTDDSRTDRCHVLVEQDFPNVSWGKGKQNGPAGNRNAGVARARGEWIVFLDDDCVAQPGYLASY
;
A
#
# COMPACT_ATOMS: atom_id res chain seq x y z
N VAL A 1 0.62 2.34 -6.58
CA VAL A 1 -0.21 1.31 -5.91
C VAL A 1 -0.74 1.89 -4.60
N VAL A 2 -2.05 1.87 -4.40
CA VAL A 2 -2.72 2.36 -3.18
C VAL A 2 -3.17 1.18 -2.35
N VAL A 3 -2.69 1.10 -1.11
CA VAL A 3 -2.98 0.02 -0.16
C VAL A 3 -3.69 0.61 1.08
N PRO A 4 -5.02 0.48 1.19
CA PRO A 4 -5.72 0.89 2.39
C PRO A 4 -5.46 -0.14 3.51
N CYS A 5 -5.11 0.33 4.70
CA CYS A 5 -4.88 -0.52 5.87
C CYS A 5 -5.84 -0.20 7.04
N TYR A 6 -6.19 -1.23 7.81
CA TYR A 6 -6.88 -1.11 9.09
C TYR A 6 -6.55 -2.28 10.03
N GLU A 7 -5.80 -2.02 11.10
CA GLU A 7 -5.48 -2.90 12.23
C GLU A 7 -4.88 -4.28 11.86
N ARG A 8 -4.20 -4.39 10.71
CA ARG A 8 -3.58 -5.63 10.20
C ARG A 8 -2.10 -5.45 9.81
N PRO A 9 -1.18 -5.22 10.76
CA PRO A 9 0.23 -5.01 10.45
C PRO A 9 0.90 -6.25 9.81
N ASP A 10 0.55 -7.46 10.24
CA ASP A 10 1.21 -8.67 9.73
C ASP A 10 0.81 -8.99 8.28
N ASP A 11 -0.46 -8.78 7.92
CA ASP A 11 -0.92 -8.91 6.54
C ASP A 11 -0.36 -7.79 5.67
N LEU A 12 -0.37 -6.54 6.18
CA LEU A 12 0.24 -5.40 5.49
C LEU A 12 1.72 -5.67 5.16
N ARG A 13 2.49 -6.24 6.11
CA ARG A 13 3.89 -6.62 5.85
C ARG A 13 3.99 -7.55 4.65
N ARG A 14 3.20 -8.63 4.62
CA ARG A 14 3.23 -9.63 3.54
C ARG A 14 2.80 -9.02 2.20
N CYS A 15 1.81 -8.13 2.22
CA CYS A 15 1.38 -7.38 1.04
C CYS A 15 2.51 -6.50 0.50
N LEU A 16 3.20 -5.75 1.36
CA LEU A 16 4.28 -4.85 0.96
C LEU A 16 5.53 -5.60 0.47
N GLU A 17 5.87 -6.72 1.12
CA GLU A 17 6.92 -7.64 0.64
C GLU A 17 6.61 -8.16 -0.76
N ALA A 18 5.37 -8.57 -1.04
CA ALA A 18 4.96 -9.03 -2.37
C ALA A 18 5.01 -7.92 -3.44
N LEU A 19 4.89 -6.66 -3.03
CA LEU A 19 5.03 -5.48 -3.88
C LEU A 19 6.48 -4.96 -3.99
N SER A 20 7.47 -5.65 -3.43
CA SER A 20 8.86 -5.21 -3.48
C SER A 20 9.38 -5.13 -4.92
N PRO A 21 10.41 -4.30 -5.20
CA PRO A 21 11.01 -4.20 -6.53
C PRO A 21 11.52 -5.53 -7.07
N GLU A 22 11.97 -6.45 -6.20
CA GLU A 22 12.44 -7.77 -6.60
C GLU A 22 11.29 -8.65 -7.12
N ASN A 23 10.12 -8.60 -6.45
CA ASN A 23 8.94 -9.37 -6.82
C ASN A 23 8.20 -8.76 -8.03
N GLN A 24 8.31 -7.45 -8.23
CA GLN A 24 7.67 -6.71 -9.33
C GLN A 24 8.70 -6.18 -10.33
N SER A 25 9.74 -6.97 -10.60
CA SER A 25 10.94 -6.55 -11.36
C SER A 25 10.68 -6.15 -12.82
N GLU A 26 9.60 -6.64 -13.43
CA GLU A 26 9.19 -6.27 -14.79
C GLU A 26 8.24 -5.05 -14.84
N ALA A 27 7.87 -4.50 -13.68
CA ALA A 27 6.93 -3.38 -13.62
C ALA A 27 7.58 -2.06 -14.07
N PRO A 28 6.81 -1.14 -14.67
CA PRO A 28 7.26 0.25 -14.83
C PRO A 28 7.49 0.90 -13.46
N PRO A 29 8.25 2.01 -13.37
CA PRO A 29 8.46 2.71 -12.10
C PRO A 29 7.14 3.00 -11.38
N TYR A 30 7.05 2.59 -10.11
CA TYR A 30 5.85 2.72 -9.31
C TYR A 30 6.16 3.23 -7.90
N GLU A 31 5.16 3.83 -7.28
CA GLU A 31 5.18 4.19 -5.86
C GLU A 31 4.12 3.38 -5.12
N ILE A 32 4.40 3.07 -3.85
CA ILE A 32 3.44 2.41 -2.96
C ILE A 32 3.00 3.44 -1.93
N ILE A 33 1.68 3.58 -1.77
CA ILE A 33 1.04 4.50 -0.85
C ILE A 33 0.15 3.69 0.06
N VAL A 34 0.52 3.61 1.33
CA VAL A 34 -0.31 3.05 2.39
C VAL A 34 -1.11 4.18 3.01
N THR A 35 -2.43 4.03 3.04
CA THR A 35 -3.28 4.91 3.86
C THR A 35 -3.97 4.13 4.95
N ASP A 36 -3.93 4.67 6.15
CA ASP A 36 -4.23 3.92 7.35
C ASP A 36 -5.32 4.61 8.18
N ASP A 37 -6.39 3.88 8.44
CA ASP A 37 -7.49 4.29 9.32
C ASP A 37 -7.42 3.55 10.68
N SER A 38 -6.32 2.86 10.97
CA SER A 38 -6.09 2.17 12.24
C SER A 38 -6.20 3.12 13.42
N ARG A 39 -6.65 2.56 14.55
CA ARG A 39 -6.74 3.29 15.83
C ARG A 39 -5.41 3.31 16.59
N THR A 40 -4.49 2.44 16.21
CA THR A 40 -3.16 2.29 16.82
C THR A 40 -2.09 2.55 15.78
N ASP A 41 -0.89 2.88 16.23
CA ASP A 41 0.22 3.21 15.33
C ASP A 41 0.99 1.97 14.81
N ARG A 42 0.48 0.75 15.04
CA ARG A 42 1.21 -0.48 14.69
C ARG A 42 1.56 -0.57 13.20
N CYS A 43 0.63 -0.21 12.32
CA CYS A 43 0.86 -0.23 10.88
C CYS A 43 1.76 0.94 10.43
N HIS A 44 1.63 2.11 11.07
CA HIS A 44 2.52 3.24 10.83
C HIS A 44 3.98 2.89 11.16
N VAL A 45 4.23 2.37 12.37
CA VAL A 45 5.56 1.97 12.84
C VAL A 45 6.16 0.89 11.94
N LEU A 46 5.37 -0.10 11.53
CA LEU A 46 5.79 -1.11 10.56
C LEU A 46 6.30 -0.50 9.25
N VAL A 47 5.50 0.39 8.64
CA VAL A 47 5.85 1.00 7.35
C VAL A 47 7.09 1.87 7.48
N GLU A 48 7.18 2.69 8.54
CA GLU A 48 8.31 3.58 8.78
C GLU A 48 9.63 2.81 8.99
N GLN A 49 9.59 1.69 9.72
CA GLN A 49 10.79 0.93 10.07
C GLN A 49 11.28 0.02 8.95
N ASP A 50 10.37 -0.69 8.28
CA ASP A 50 10.73 -1.80 7.40
C ASP A 50 10.61 -1.47 5.92
N PHE A 51 9.86 -0.42 5.58
CA PHE A 51 9.54 -0.07 4.20
C PHE A 51 9.80 1.42 3.91
N PRO A 52 11.06 1.90 3.97
CA PRO A 52 11.40 3.32 3.86
C PRO A 52 11.06 3.95 2.50
N ASN A 53 10.84 3.11 1.47
CA ASN A 53 10.41 3.50 0.12
C ASN A 53 8.88 3.54 -0.04
N VAL A 54 8.11 3.19 0.99
CA VAL A 54 6.64 3.24 0.98
C VAL A 54 6.17 4.53 1.63
N SER A 55 5.28 5.25 0.95
CA SER A 55 4.65 6.43 1.53
C SER A 55 3.52 6.02 2.46
N TRP A 56 3.52 6.52 3.69
CA TRP A 56 2.43 6.33 4.63
C TRP A 56 1.64 7.62 4.83
N GLY A 57 0.32 7.52 5.02
CA GLY A 57 -0.50 8.64 5.46
C GLY A 57 -1.77 8.21 6.19
N LYS A 58 -2.33 9.12 7.00
CA LYS A 58 -3.66 8.89 7.58
C LYS A 58 -4.74 8.85 6.49
N GLY A 59 -5.65 7.89 6.62
CA GLY A 59 -6.89 7.85 5.86
C GLY A 59 -7.89 8.92 6.34
N LYS A 60 -9.13 8.82 5.85
CA LYS A 60 -10.22 9.78 6.16
C LYS A 60 -11.11 9.34 7.32
N GLN A 61 -10.91 8.14 7.85
CA GLN A 61 -11.68 7.54 8.94
C GLN A 61 -13.21 7.51 8.70
N ASN A 62 -13.61 7.38 7.44
CA ASN A 62 -15.01 7.27 7.02
C ASN A 62 -15.26 6.05 6.12
N GLY A 63 -14.52 4.97 6.42
CA GLY A 63 -14.66 3.67 5.79
C GLY A 63 -13.69 3.42 4.63
N PRO A 64 -13.71 2.20 4.06
CA PRO A 64 -12.69 1.74 3.11
C PRO A 64 -12.55 2.61 1.85
N ALA A 65 -13.67 3.12 1.33
CA ALA A 65 -13.66 4.01 0.16
C ALA A 65 -12.97 5.34 0.47
N GLY A 66 -13.23 5.89 1.65
CA GLY A 66 -12.58 7.10 2.13
C GLY A 66 -11.08 6.95 2.31
N ASN A 67 -10.67 5.80 2.85
CA ASN A 67 -9.27 5.45 2.99
C ASN A 67 -8.57 5.38 1.62
N ARG A 68 -9.12 4.61 0.67
CA ARG A 68 -8.62 4.56 -0.72
C ARG A 68 -8.54 5.93 -1.37
N ASN A 69 -9.57 6.77 -1.21
CA ASN A 69 -9.58 8.14 -1.75
C ASN A 69 -8.49 9.03 -1.13
N ALA A 70 -8.13 8.80 0.13
CA ALA A 70 -7.00 9.48 0.77
C ALA A 70 -5.67 9.08 0.10
N GLY A 71 -5.53 7.81 -0.28
CA GLY A 71 -4.36 7.31 -1.01
C GLY A 71 -4.27 7.87 -2.42
N VAL A 72 -5.40 7.88 -3.16
CA VAL A 72 -5.48 8.48 -4.51
C VAL A 72 -5.07 9.95 -4.49
N ALA A 73 -5.52 10.72 -3.49
CA ALA A 73 -5.17 12.14 -3.38
C ALA A 73 -3.67 12.40 -3.16
N ARG A 74 -2.89 11.38 -2.77
CA ARG A 74 -1.43 11.45 -2.60
C ARG A 74 -0.66 10.87 -3.78
N ALA A 75 -1.33 10.16 -4.68
CA ALA A 75 -0.71 9.50 -5.81
C ALA A 75 -0.27 10.51 -6.88
N ARG A 76 0.88 10.24 -7.48
CA ARG A 76 1.46 11.04 -8.57
C ARG A 76 1.54 10.27 -9.89
N GLY A 77 1.37 8.95 -9.84
CA GLY A 77 1.32 8.10 -11.04
C GLY A 77 0.11 8.41 -11.92
N GLU A 78 0.27 8.18 -13.22
CA GLU A 78 -0.82 8.26 -14.21
C GLU A 78 -1.88 7.16 -13.99
N TRP A 79 -1.44 5.99 -13.53
CA TRP A 79 -2.28 4.84 -13.25
C TRP A 79 -2.41 4.58 -11.75
N ILE A 80 -3.63 4.23 -11.32
CA ILE A 80 -3.92 3.82 -9.95
C ILE A 80 -4.28 2.34 -9.92
N VAL A 81 -3.46 1.57 -9.21
CA VAL A 81 -3.75 0.19 -8.83
C VAL A 81 -4.15 0.17 -7.36
N PHE A 82 -5.32 -0.37 -7.05
CA PHE A 82 -5.73 -0.65 -5.68
C PHE A 82 -5.37 -2.10 -5.34
N LEU A 83 -4.77 -2.30 -4.17
CA LEU A 83 -4.53 -3.63 -3.61
C LEU A 83 -4.87 -3.60 -2.13
N ASP A 84 -5.64 -4.56 -1.63
CA ASP A 84 -6.00 -4.62 -0.22
C ASP A 84 -4.83 -5.14 0.62
N ASP A 85 -4.75 -4.71 1.89
CA ASP A 85 -3.64 -5.03 2.80
C ASP A 85 -3.56 -6.52 3.17
N ASP A 86 -4.57 -7.31 2.86
CA ASP A 86 -4.65 -8.76 3.05
C ASP A 86 -4.37 -9.57 1.76
N CYS A 87 -3.98 -8.89 0.68
CA CYS A 87 -3.64 -9.53 -0.59
C CYS A 87 -2.13 -9.75 -0.74
N VAL A 88 -1.77 -10.84 -1.41
CA VAL A 88 -0.38 -11.15 -1.80
C VAL A 88 -0.30 -11.11 -3.32
N ALA A 89 0.32 -10.06 -3.85
CA ALA A 89 0.54 -9.92 -5.29
C ALA A 89 1.46 -11.05 -5.78
N GLN A 90 1.11 -11.69 -6.89
CA GLN A 90 2.01 -12.63 -7.56
C GLN A 90 3.21 -11.87 -8.15
N PRO A 91 4.36 -12.54 -8.35
CA PRO A 91 5.47 -11.94 -9.07
C PRO A 91 5.02 -11.43 -10.46
N GLY A 92 5.44 -10.22 -10.83
CA GLY A 92 5.06 -9.58 -12.09
C GLY A 92 3.61 -9.09 -12.18
N TYR A 93 2.84 -9.11 -11.09
CA TYR A 93 1.46 -8.61 -11.03
C TYR A 93 1.32 -7.19 -11.61
N LEU A 94 2.23 -6.28 -11.28
CA LEU A 94 2.18 -4.89 -11.74
C LEU A 94 2.54 -4.69 -13.22
N ALA A 95 3.12 -5.70 -13.88
CA ALA A 95 3.44 -5.67 -15.31
C ALA A 95 2.37 -6.33 -16.19
N SER A 96 1.36 -6.95 -15.57
CA SER A 96 0.40 -7.82 -16.27
C SER A 96 -0.70 -7.10 -17.06
N TYR A 97 -0.68 -5.77 -17.15
CA TYR A 97 -1.65 -4.94 -17.88
C TYR A 97 -0.98 -3.75 -18.57
#